data_AF-A0A6V8PJW8-F1
#
_entry.id   AF-A0A6V8PJW8-F1
#
_cell.length_a   1.000
_cell.length_b   1.000
_cell.length_c   1.000
_cell.angle_alpha   90.00
_cell.angle_beta   90.00
_cell.angle_gamma   90.00
#
_symmetry.space_group_name_H-M   'P 1'
#
loop_
_entity.id
_entity.type
_entity.pdbx_description
1 polymer ?
#
loop_
_entity_poly.entity_id
_entity_poly.type
_entity_poly.pdbx_seq_one_letter_code
_entity_poly.pdbx_strand_id
1 'polypeptide(L)'
;MARAQGKHLMMLPMHLNGAELDVADRKIIWKDGSRLTIAQTAKPIHEITGTDLLAITNHGIGWLEIDYIPQGLNEKQMEAFEAEIENWITEHEKWKTKAGHST
;
A
#
# COMPACT_ATOMS: atom_id res chain seq x y z
N MET A 1 13.71 -28.58 2.33
CA MET A 1 12.57 -27.75 2.81
C MET A 1 12.67 -26.40 2.11
N ALA A 2 11.94 -26.23 0.99
CA ALA A 2 12.10 -25.07 0.11
C ALA A 2 11.45 -23.81 0.70
N ARG A 3 12.23 -22.74 0.84
CA ARG A 3 11.72 -21.39 1.10
C ARG A 3 11.11 -20.83 -0.19
N ALA A 4 9.80 -21.01 -0.36
CA ALA A 4 9.02 -20.43 -1.46
C ALA A 4 8.53 -19.00 -1.14
N GLN A 5 9.24 -18.22 -0.32
CA GLN A 5 8.78 -16.89 0.13
C GLN A 5 9.35 -15.72 -0.69
N GLY A 6 10.23 -15.97 -1.67
CA GLY A 6 10.91 -14.89 -2.41
C GLY A 6 10.27 -14.44 -3.72
N LYS A 7 9.35 -15.23 -4.30
CA LYS A 7 8.88 -15.00 -5.69
C LYS A 7 7.49 -14.40 -5.79
N HIS A 8 6.70 -14.45 -4.72
CA HIS A 8 5.31 -14.02 -4.72
C HIS A 8 5.14 -12.55 -4.32
N LEU A 9 5.97 -12.09 -3.37
CA LEU A 9 5.98 -10.70 -2.94
C LEU A 9 6.45 -9.75 -4.07
N MET A 10 7.24 -10.24 -5.02
CA MET A 10 7.67 -9.50 -6.21
C MET A 10 6.56 -9.22 -7.24
N MET A 11 5.35 -9.78 -7.09
CA MET A 11 4.24 -9.53 -8.03
C MET A 11 3.30 -8.40 -7.60
N LEU A 12 3.39 -7.90 -6.36
CA LEU A 12 2.57 -6.77 -5.90
C LEU A 12 2.81 -5.46 -6.67
N PRO A 13 4.06 -5.07 -6.99
CA PRO A 13 4.32 -3.92 -7.85
C PRO A 13 3.71 -4.08 -9.26
N MET A 14 3.50 -5.31 -9.74
CA MET A 14 2.87 -5.56 -11.03
C MET A 14 1.37 -5.26 -11.03
N HIS A 15 0.68 -5.44 -9.89
CA HIS A 15 -0.75 -5.15 -9.78
C HIS A 15 -1.05 -3.65 -9.62
N LEU A 16 -0.15 -2.91 -8.97
CA LEU A 16 -0.27 -1.45 -8.81
C LEU A 16 0.41 -0.66 -9.93
N ASN A 17 0.97 -1.35 -10.94
CA ASN A 17 1.63 -0.68 -12.05
C ASN A 17 0.64 0.22 -12.83
N GLY A 18 0.90 1.52 -12.82
CA GLY A 18 0.02 2.56 -13.40
C GLY A 18 -1.24 2.84 -12.57
N ALA A 19 -1.25 2.44 -11.29
CA ALA A 19 -2.19 2.97 -10.32
C ALA A 19 -1.78 4.40 -9.94
N GLU A 20 -2.79 5.22 -9.65
CA GLU A 20 -2.61 6.57 -9.14
C GLU A 20 -3.01 6.62 -7.66
N LEU A 21 -2.64 7.71 -6.99
CA LEU A 21 -2.96 7.91 -5.58
C LEU A 21 -3.91 9.09 -5.39
N ASP A 22 -5.01 8.81 -4.71
CA ASP A 22 -5.84 9.82 -4.08
C ASP A 22 -5.34 10.07 -2.65
N VAL A 23 -4.51 11.08 -2.50
CA VAL A 23 -3.90 11.45 -1.23
C VAL A 23 -4.94 11.95 -0.24
N ALA A 24 -5.92 12.74 -0.71
CA ALA A 24 -6.92 13.37 0.13
C ALA A 24 -7.84 12.34 0.78
N ASP A 25 -8.32 11.38 -0.02
CA ASP A 25 -9.22 10.33 0.45
C ASP A 25 -8.48 9.06 0.88
N ARG A 26 -7.15 9.05 0.81
CA ARG A 26 -6.33 7.92 1.25
C ARG A 26 -6.72 6.64 0.49
N LYS A 27 -6.65 6.70 -0.85
CA LYS A 27 -7.03 5.57 -1.72
C LYS A 27 -6.08 5.41 -2.89
N ILE A 28 -5.85 4.17 -3.25
CA ILE A 28 -5.21 3.77 -4.49
C ILE A 28 -6.30 3.74 -5.57
N ILE A 29 -6.07 4.46 -6.66
CA ILE A 29 -6.87 4.46 -7.87
C ILE A 29 -6.28 3.42 -8.81
N TRP A 30 -6.98 2.31 -8.97
CA TRP A 30 -6.59 1.25 -9.89
C TRP A 30 -6.84 1.66 -11.35
N LYS A 31 -6.21 0.94 -12.29
CA LYS A 31 -6.36 1.19 -13.74
C LYS A 31 -7.79 1.10 -14.27
N ASP A 32 -8.65 0.33 -13.60
CA ASP A 32 -10.08 0.22 -13.92
C ASP A 32 -10.92 1.38 -13.33
N GLY A 33 -10.27 2.33 -12.63
CA GLY A 33 -10.91 3.45 -11.94
C GLY A 33 -11.38 3.12 -10.52
N SER A 34 -11.21 1.88 -10.05
CA SER A 34 -11.58 1.48 -8.70
C SER A 34 -10.75 2.24 -7.66
N ARG A 35 -11.41 2.81 -6.64
CA ARG A 35 -10.77 3.59 -5.57
C ARG A 35 -10.79 2.81 -4.26
N LEU A 36 -9.69 2.20 -3.89
CA LEU A 36 -9.59 1.28 -2.75
C LEU A 36 -8.57 1.77 -1.73
N THR A 37 -8.85 1.58 -0.44
CA THR A 37 -7.80 1.72 0.59
C THR A 37 -6.75 0.62 0.42
N ILE A 38 -5.59 0.76 1.06
CA ILE A 38 -4.54 -0.27 1.04
C ILE A 38 -5.07 -1.61 1.60
N ALA A 39 -5.84 -1.55 2.69
CA ALA A 39 -6.47 -2.74 3.26
C ALA A 39 -7.52 -3.38 2.33
N GLN A 40 -8.26 -2.58 1.55
CA GLN A 40 -9.19 -3.09 0.54
C GLN A 40 -8.46 -3.68 -0.67
N THR A 41 -7.33 -3.09 -1.06
CA THR A 41 -6.42 -3.56 -2.11
C THR A 41 -5.83 -4.93 -1.75
N ALA A 42 -5.62 -5.21 -0.46
CA ALA A 42 -5.06 -6.49 -0.01
C ALA A 42 -5.97 -7.69 -0.28
N LYS A 43 -7.30 -7.52 -0.25
CA LYS A 43 -8.26 -8.63 -0.42
C LYS A 43 -8.18 -9.33 -1.78
N PRO A 44 -8.35 -8.65 -2.93
CA PRO A 44 -8.28 -9.32 -4.23
C PRO A 44 -6.91 -9.94 -4.49
N ILE A 45 -5.84 -9.32 -3.98
CA ILE A 45 -4.49 -9.87 -4.11
C ILE A 45 -4.35 -11.13 -3.26
N HIS A 46 -4.86 -11.16 -2.04
CA HIS A 46 -4.92 -12.37 -1.22
C HIS A 46 -5.70 -13.49 -1.90
N GLU A 47 -6.84 -13.21 -2.51
CA GLU A 47 -7.66 -14.22 -3.20
C GLU A 47 -6.92 -14.85 -4.39
N ILE A 48 -6.15 -14.05 -5.14
CA ILE A 48 -5.37 -14.52 -6.29
C ILE A 48 -4.09 -15.26 -5.85
N THR A 49 -3.44 -14.78 -4.80
CA THR A 49 -2.07 -15.17 -4.45
C THR A 49 -2.01 -16.12 -3.24
N GLY A 50 -3.00 -16.10 -2.37
CA GLY A 50 -2.94 -16.72 -1.04
C GLY A 50 -1.96 -16.04 -0.07
N THR A 51 -1.39 -14.89 -0.43
CA THR A 51 -0.46 -14.14 0.44
C THR A 51 -1.21 -13.53 1.62
N ASP A 52 -0.63 -13.57 2.81
CA ASP A 52 -1.21 -12.99 4.00
C ASP A 52 -1.60 -11.51 3.83
N LEU A 53 -2.78 -11.14 4.33
CA LEU A 53 -3.34 -9.79 4.17
C LEU A 53 -2.46 -8.72 4.81
N LEU A 54 -1.86 -9.00 5.97
CA LEU A 54 -0.96 -8.07 6.64
C LEU A 54 0.34 -7.91 5.85
N ALA A 55 0.89 -8.99 5.30
CA ALA A 55 2.05 -8.94 4.41
C ALA A 55 1.79 -8.10 3.16
N ILE A 56 0.63 -8.27 2.51
CA ILE A 56 0.22 -7.45 1.35
C ILE A 56 0.08 -5.98 1.75
N THR A 57 -0.60 -5.71 2.86
CA THR A 57 -0.85 -4.34 3.32
C THR A 57 0.46 -3.63 3.66
N ASN A 58 1.38 -4.29 4.37
CA ASN A 58 2.70 -3.73 4.67
C ASN A 58 3.52 -3.47 3.41
N HIS A 59 3.40 -4.34 2.39
CA HIS A 59 4.08 -4.12 1.13
C HIS A 59 3.49 -2.94 0.35
N GLY A 60 2.15 -2.76 0.36
CA GLY A 60 1.51 -1.59 -0.21
C GLY A 60 1.92 -0.28 0.48
N ILE A 61 2.13 -0.32 1.80
CA ILE A 61 2.70 0.81 2.54
C ILE A 61 4.14 1.09 2.11
N GLY A 62 5.01 0.06 2.03
CA GLY A 62 6.39 0.22 1.58
C GLY A 62 6.49 0.78 0.16
N TRP A 63 5.57 0.39 -0.74
CA TRP A 63 5.48 0.94 -2.08
C TRP A 63 5.17 2.45 -2.09
N LEU A 64 4.28 2.92 -1.20
CA LEU A 64 3.97 4.35 -1.07
C LEU A 64 5.16 5.17 -0.57
N GLU A 65 5.96 4.59 0.32
CA GLU A 65 7.12 5.26 0.92
C GLU A 65 8.32 5.29 -0.02
N ILE A 66 8.57 4.21 -0.77
CA ILE A 66 9.84 4.00 -1.47
C ILE A 66 9.71 4.14 -2.99
N ASP A 67 8.57 3.73 -3.58
CA ASP A 67 8.46 3.49 -5.01
C ASP A 67 7.50 4.44 -5.74
N TYR A 68 6.51 5.02 -5.04
CA TYR A 68 5.54 5.93 -5.67
C TYR A 68 6.09 7.34 -5.81
N ILE A 69 6.25 7.79 -7.06
CA ILE A 69 6.73 9.14 -7.38
C ILE A 69 5.58 9.95 -8.02
N PRO A 70 4.93 10.86 -7.29
CA PRO A 70 3.87 11.69 -7.87
C PRO A 70 4.45 12.62 -8.95
N GLN A 71 3.72 12.73 -10.07
CA GLN A 71 4.11 13.60 -11.18
C GLN A 71 3.45 14.98 -11.06
N GLY A 72 4.16 16.02 -11.50
CA GLY A 72 3.59 17.37 -11.62
C GLY A 72 3.42 18.14 -10.31
N LEU A 73 4.00 17.65 -9.20
CA LEU A 73 4.07 18.41 -7.95
C LEU A 73 5.27 19.37 -7.96
N ASN A 74 5.07 20.58 -7.45
CA ASN A 74 6.19 21.44 -7.05
C ASN A 74 6.75 21.01 -5.68
N GLU A 75 7.86 21.62 -5.25
CA GLU A 75 8.54 21.30 -4.00
C GLU A 75 7.61 21.32 -2.78
N LYS A 76 6.86 22.41 -2.59
CA LYS A 76 5.91 22.53 -1.47
C LYS A 76 4.79 21.48 -1.52
N GLN A 77 4.35 21.13 -2.72
CA GLN A 77 3.35 20.07 -2.90
C GLN A 77 3.94 18.69 -2.63
N MET A 78 5.22 18.46 -2.95
CA MET A 78 5.93 17.23 -2.61
C MET A 78 6.11 17.09 -1.10
N GLU A 79 6.52 18.17 -0.40
CA GLU A 79 6.62 18.15 1.07
C GLU A 79 5.27 17.81 1.74
N ALA A 80 4.19 18.43 1.26
CA ALA A 80 2.84 18.13 1.75
C ALA A 80 2.42 16.68 1.44
N PHE A 81 2.82 16.17 0.28
CA PHE A 81 2.59 14.79 -0.12
C PHE A 81 3.32 13.83 0.81
N GLU A 82 4.62 14.02 1.04
CA GLU A 82 5.44 13.19 1.93
C GLU A 82 4.88 13.18 3.36
N ALA A 83 4.49 14.35 3.88
CA ALA A 83 3.88 14.46 5.21
C ALA A 83 2.56 13.67 5.33
N GLU A 84 1.73 13.64 4.29
CA GLU A 84 0.52 12.82 4.28
C GLU A 84 0.85 11.32 4.24
N ILE A 85 1.86 10.90 3.46
CA ILE A 85 2.31 9.51 3.44
C ILE A 85 2.83 9.07 4.82
N GLU A 86 3.65 9.88 5.49
CA GLU A 86 4.14 9.60 6.85
C GLU A 86 3.01 9.46 7.87
N ASN A 87 2.01 10.35 7.79
CA ASN A 87 0.82 10.28 8.64
C ASN A 87 0.05 8.99 8.38
N TRP A 88 0.00 8.55 7.12
CA TRP A 88 -0.65 7.32 6.72
C TRP A 88 0.03 6.07 7.28
N ILE A 89 1.36 6.01 7.19
CA ILE A 89 2.20 4.95 7.78
C ILE A 89 1.98 4.90 9.29
N THR A 90 2.01 6.05 9.95
CA THR A 90 1.82 6.16 11.40
C THR A 90 0.46 5.61 11.85
N GLU A 91 -0.62 5.94 11.14
CA GLU A 91 -1.96 5.42 11.46
C GLU A 91 -2.07 3.90 11.21
N HIS A 92 -1.42 3.37 10.17
CA HIS A 92 -1.35 1.93 9.91
C HIS A 92 -0.61 1.19 11.04
N GLU A 93 0.52 1.71 11.52
CA GLU A 93 1.26 1.12 12.65
C GLU A 93 0.46 1.17 13.97
N LYS A 94 -0.28 2.26 14.22
CA LYS A 94 -1.21 2.34 15.35
C LYS A 94 -2.33 1.30 15.25
N TRP A 95 -2.85 1.04 14.05
CA TRP A 95 -3.87 0.01 13.85
C TRP A 95 -3.31 -1.40 14.09
N LYS A 96 -2.12 -1.71 13.56
CA LYS A 96 -1.43 -2.99 13.80
C LYS A 96 -1.20 -3.26 15.28
N THR A 97 -0.73 -2.27 16.03
CA THR A 97 -0.44 -2.41 17.47
C THR A 97 -1.70 -2.59 18.31
N LYS A 98 -2.82 -1.97 17.93
CA LYS A 98 -4.14 -2.19 18.55
C LYS A 98 -4.73 -3.57 18.21
N ALA A 99 -4.63 -4.00 16.96
CA ALA A 99 -5.13 -5.31 16.52
C ALA A 99 -4.34 -6.48 17.15
N GLY A 100 -3.07 -6.27 17.51
CA GLY A 100 -2.22 -7.25 18.20
C GLY A 100 -2.45 -7.41 19.71
N HIS A 101 -3.35 -6.63 20.32
CA HIS A 101 -3.68 -6.72 21.76
C HIS A 101 -5.07 -7.34 22.05
N SER A 102 -5.70 -7.96 21.06
CA SER A 102 -6.94 -8.72 21.24
C SER A 102 -6.79 -10.15 20.74
N THR A 103 -6.02 -10.94 21.49
CA THR A 103 -6.09 -12.41 21.53
C THR A 103 -5.76 -12.87 22.94
#